data_AF-A0A518HE76-F1
#
_entry.id   AF-A0A518HE76-F1
#
_cell.length_a   1.000
_cell.length_b   1.000
_cell.length_c   1.000
_cell.angle_alpha   90.00
_cell.angle_beta   90.00
_cell.angle_gamma   90.00
#
_symmetry.space_group_name_H-M   'P 1'
#
loop_
_entity.id
_entity.type
_entity.pdbx_description
1 polymer ?
#
loop_
_entity_poly.entity_id
_entity_poly.type
_entity_poly.pdbx_seq_one_letter_code
_entity_poly.pdbx_strand_id
1 'polypeptide(L)'
;MKILIAEDNAFYRRMLEATLTHWGYEVLAVDNGRDALDMLMAHDAPKLAILDWMMPGLDGPEVCARIRATPRPEPAYLIILTSKERDENVVTALDVGADDFITKPFDHNELRARIQVGRRIVGLQTSQSVVFAFARAVEAKSPYTHGHSGRVTELALALAEAVGVPPQDRELLRQGGLLHDIGKICIPDAILNKPGPLTPEELEVIKEHPAQGVRIVEPLQSLSAVVPMIRWHHERLDGGGYPDGLRGEAIPLSARILAVADVYDALASARPYRGALPPARCLDLIDANAQGGGLDPELFAHFRAVMADRLGAPALSTAVARGKVVDPRPASPAPADGPGPGAPAPAPAVDPEGDSWAYSYQDLRRLATVDHLTEVGNRAEFERMIRVVLSDAQGLGQRSLLALADIDQFKRINDRFGHQAGDAVLRHFARMLRDHCSPVDFVARYGGDEFAIILAGYDLDAARDRLDRLRAQIAQEPLPALNGARFTASFGLSEITRGHSVEQIIDRADQALYEAKASGRDTIVARDLGSASVDPRRIGTRSPSPEHASPLDVSPSLPTTMADGTTLRSTGERGAIPLGACDPRTA
;
A
#
# COMPACT_ATOMS: atom_id res chain seq x y z
N MET A 1 22.24 9.06 -6.29
CA MET A 1 22.37 9.01 -4.81
C MET A 1 23.84 9.15 -4.47
N LYS A 2 24.14 9.98 -3.47
CA LYS A 2 25.49 10.24 -2.98
C LYS A 2 25.87 9.22 -1.91
N ILE A 3 27.03 8.59 -2.05
CA ILE A 3 27.57 7.60 -1.10
C ILE A 3 28.94 8.10 -0.61
N LEU A 4 29.14 8.09 0.71
CA LEU A 4 30.44 8.33 1.31
C LEU A 4 31.24 7.03 1.42
N ILE A 5 32.53 7.08 1.08
CA ILE A 5 33.52 6.05 1.39
C ILE A 5 34.57 6.69 2.31
N ALA A 6 34.82 6.09 3.46
CA ALA A 6 35.94 6.42 4.32
C ALA A 6 36.83 5.19 4.47
N GLU A 7 38.03 5.23 3.90
CA GLU A 7 38.96 4.10 3.85
C GLU A 7 40.39 4.63 3.76
N ASP A 8 41.27 4.28 4.69
CA ASP A 8 42.64 4.82 4.71
C ASP A 8 43.52 4.19 3.62
N ASN A 9 43.27 2.92 3.28
CA ASN A 9 43.97 2.21 2.23
C ASN A 9 43.60 2.72 0.83
N ALA A 10 44.56 3.38 0.18
CA ALA A 10 44.36 3.97 -1.14
C ALA A 10 43.95 2.97 -2.24
N PHE A 11 44.30 1.69 -2.11
CA PHE A 11 43.87 0.66 -3.06
C PHE A 11 42.39 0.34 -2.90
N TYR A 12 41.94 0.00 -1.68
CA TYR A 12 40.54 -0.31 -1.41
C TYR A 12 39.62 0.90 -1.65
N ARG A 13 40.07 2.11 -1.28
CA ARG A 13 39.34 3.36 -1.52
C ARG A 13 39.07 3.58 -3.02
N ARG A 14 40.11 3.49 -3.85
CA ARG A 14 39.99 3.64 -5.32
C ARG A 14 39.16 2.53 -5.96
N MET A 15 39.30 1.30 -5.48
CA MET A 15 38.52 0.16 -5.97
C MET A 15 37.03 0.35 -5.69
N LEU A 16 36.67 0.73 -4.46
CA LEU A 16 35.29 1.02 -4.08
C LEU A 16 34.75 2.20 -4.88
N GLU A 17 35.51 3.29 -5.00
CA GLU A 17 35.12 4.46 -5.77
C GLU A 17 34.82 4.09 -7.23
N ALA A 18 35.74 3.41 -7.92
CA ALA A 18 35.53 2.95 -9.29
C ALA A 18 34.31 2.02 -9.43
N THR A 19 34.12 1.11 -8.48
CA THR A 19 32.99 0.15 -8.48
C THR A 19 31.66 0.88 -8.33
N LEU A 20 31.54 1.78 -7.35
CA LEU A 20 30.30 2.50 -7.08
C LEU A 20 29.98 3.52 -8.18
N THR A 21 30.98 4.22 -8.70
CA THR A 21 30.80 5.11 -9.85
C THR A 21 30.34 4.34 -11.09
N HIS A 22 30.90 3.15 -11.34
CA HIS A 22 30.45 2.28 -12.44
C HIS A 22 28.98 1.84 -12.27
N TRP A 23 28.53 1.64 -11.04
CA TRP A 23 27.11 1.36 -10.73
C TRP A 23 26.20 2.60 -10.76
N GLY A 24 26.72 3.77 -11.13
CA GLY A 24 25.96 5.01 -11.29
C GLY A 24 25.74 5.80 -10.00
N TYR A 25 26.53 5.56 -8.96
CA TYR A 25 26.49 6.36 -7.73
C TYR A 25 27.41 7.58 -7.83
N GLU A 26 26.97 8.67 -7.20
CA GLU A 26 27.87 9.80 -6.91
C GLU A 26 28.65 9.42 -5.66
N VAL A 27 29.98 9.46 -5.73
CA VAL A 27 30.85 8.96 -4.66
C VAL A 27 31.66 10.11 -4.10
N LEU A 28 31.67 10.21 -2.76
CA LEU A 28 32.59 11.04 -2.02
C LEU A 28 33.55 10.12 -1.28
N ALA A 29 34.86 10.30 -1.45
CA ALA A 29 35.87 9.45 -0.85
C ALA A 29 36.81 10.27 0.05
N VAL A 30 36.99 9.81 1.28
CA VAL A 30 37.92 10.37 2.27
C VAL A 30 38.81 9.27 2.84
N ASP A 31 39.92 9.63 3.47
CA ASP A 31 40.94 8.68 3.95
C ASP A 31 41.09 8.62 5.47
N ASN A 32 40.23 9.34 6.21
CA ASN A 32 40.27 9.41 7.66
C ASN A 32 38.85 9.60 8.23
N GLY A 33 38.66 9.18 9.49
CA GLY A 33 37.34 9.22 10.12
C GLY A 33 36.87 10.63 10.52
N ARG A 34 37.79 11.61 10.63
CA ARG A 34 37.43 12.99 10.97
C ARG A 34 36.68 13.65 9.82
N ASP A 35 37.22 13.57 8.62
CA ASP A 35 36.58 14.09 7.41
C ASP A 35 35.27 13.35 7.11
N ALA A 36 35.23 12.03 7.38
CA ALA A 36 34.01 11.24 7.25
C ALA A 36 32.89 11.76 8.16
N LEU A 37 33.21 12.05 9.43
CA LEU A 37 32.27 12.62 10.38
C LEU A 37 31.80 14.01 9.93
N ASP A 38 32.73 14.88 9.52
CA ASP A 38 32.41 16.25 9.11
C ASP A 38 31.51 16.27 7.87
N MET A 39 31.78 15.40 6.87
CA MET A 39 30.91 15.23 5.69
C MET A 39 29.54 14.67 6.05
N LEU A 40 29.48 13.71 6.96
CA LEU A 40 28.21 13.20 7.45
C LEU A 40 27.48 14.26 8.29
N MET A 41 28.15 15.25 8.88
CA MET A 41 27.53 16.36 9.62
C MET A 41 27.10 17.56 8.77
N ALA A 42 27.42 17.57 7.47
CA ALA A 42 27.01 18.65 6.58
C ALA A 42 25.50 18.67 6.27
N HIS A 43 24.99 19.82 5.83
CA HIS A 43 23.58 19.97 5.43
C HIS A 43 23.19 19.10 4.21
N ASP A 44 24.13 18.84 3.30
CA ASP A 44 23.96 17.95 2.14
C ASP A 44 24.68 16.60 2.37
N ALA A 45 24.55 16.06 3.58
CA ALA A 45 25.22 14.84 3.98
C ALA A 45 24.78 13.63 3.13
N PRO A 46 25.72 12.74 2.74
CA PRO A 46 25.40 11.45 2.15
C PRO A 46 24.50 10.63 3.07
N LYS A 47 23.43 10.05 2.51
CA LYS A 47 22.49 9.22 3.28
C LYS A 47 22.94 7.77 3.43
N LEU A 48 24.05 7.38 2.79
CA LEU A 48 24.68 6.08 2.93
C LEU A 48 26.19 6.26 2.98
N ALA A 49 26.84 5.59 3.93
CA ALA A 49 28.29 5.61 4.08
C ALA A 49 28.86 4.19 4.23
N ILE A 50 30.05 4.00 3.66
CA ILE A 50 30.88 2.82 3.82
C ILE A 50 32.13 3.27 4.57
N LEU A 51 32.36 2.72 5.76
CA LEU A 51 33.42 3.16 6.67
C LEU A 51 34.35 1.99 6.95
N ASP A 52 35.65 2.17 6.79
CA ASP A 52 36.61 1.18 7.28
C ASP A 52 36.58 1.13 8.81
N TRP A 53 36.82 -0.06 9.37
CA TRP A 53 36.89 -0.22 10.81
C TRP A 53 38.03 0.63 11.38
N MET A 54 39.23 0.53 10.82
CA MET A 54 40.41 1.25 11.30
C MET A 54 40.74 2.40 10.35
N MET A 55 40.70 3.63 10.85
CA MET A 55 41.11 4.81 10.10
C MET A 55 41.89 5.77 11.00
N PRO A 56 42.77 6.63 10.43
CA PRO A 56 43.39 7.70 11.18
C PRO A 56 42.37 8.67 11.78
N GLY A 57 42.67 9.18 12.98
CA GLY A 57 41.87 10.19 13.67
C GLY A 57 40.68 9.61 14.43
N LEU A 58 39.68 9.10 13.72
CA LEU A 58 38.51 8.40 14.30
C LEU A 58 38.35 7.06 13.60
N ASP A 59 38.04 6.03 14.37
CA ASP A 59 37.73 4.71 13.82
C ASP A 59 36.26 4.62 13.34
N GLY A 60 35.92 3.60 12.55
CA GLY A 60 34.58 3.43 11.98
C GLY A 60 33.47 3.40 13.05
N PRO A 61 33.60 2.56 14.10
CA PRO A 61 32.65 2.54 15.21
C PRO A 61 32.51 3.89 15.94
N GLU A 62 33.59 4.65 16.16
CA GLU A 62 33.52 5.98 16.76
C GLU A 62 32.74 6.98 15.90
N VAL A 63 32.89 6.91 14.57
CA VAL A 63 32.08 7.71 13.63
C VAL A 63 30.61 7.33 13.75
N CYS A 64 30.27 6.03 13.77
CA CYS A 64 28.91 5.55 13.98
C CYS A 64 28.32 6.08 15.30
N ALA A 65 29.04 5.93 16.41
CA ALA A 65 28.61 6.40 17.73
C ALA A 65 28.23 7.88 17.73
N ARG A 66 29.08 8.72 17.13
CA ARG A 66 28.89 10.18 17.09
C ARG A 66 27.72 10.59 16.19
N ILE A 67 27.55 9.91 15.05
CA ILE A 67 26.41 10.13 14.17
C ILE A 67 25.10 9.73 14.87
N ARG A 68 25.08 8.61 15.61
CA ARG A 68 23.90 8.18 16.36
C ARG A 68 23.59 9.03 17.58
N ALA A 69 24.61 9.60 18.23
CA ALA A 69 24.43 10.52 19.34
C ALA A 69 23.80 11.86 18.93
N THR A 70 23.74 12.16 17.62
CA THR A 70 23.15 13.39 17.09
C THR A 70 21.79 13.08 16.44
N PRO A 71 20.65 13.45 17.05
CA PRO A 71 19.33 13.20 16.47
C PRO A 71 19.19 13.88 15.10
N ARG A 72 18.69 13.14 14.11
CA ARG A 72 18.48 13.64 12.75
C ARG A 72 17.12 13.25 12.19
N PRO A 73 16.51 14.12 11.37
CA PRO A 73 15.26 13.79 10.66
C PRO A 73 15.43 12.59 9.73
N GLU A 74 16.60 12.46 9.12
CA GLU A 74 16.93 11.38 8.19
C GLU A 74 18.27 10.74 8.61
N PRO A 75 18.26 9.57 9.26
CA PRO A 75 19.49 8.89 9.64
C PRO A 75 20.21 8.35 8.40
N ALA A 76 21.54 8.48 8.39
CA ALA A 76 22.38 7.86 7.36
C ALA A 76 22.51 6.35 7.62
N TYR A 77 22.49 5.57 6.54
CA TYR A 77 22.75 4.14 6.58
C TYR A 77 24.27 3.87 6.57
N LEU A 78 24.80 3.26 7.62
CA LEU A 78 26.23 3.10 7.88
C LEU A 78 26.66 1.64 7.75
N ILE A 79 27.54 1.36 6.80
CA ILE A 79 28.12 0.04 6.55
C ILE A 79 29.59 0.06 7.00
N ILE A 80 29.99 -0.86 7.87
CA ILE A 80 31.40 -0.98 8.32
C ILE A 80 32.14 -2.05 7.52
N LEU A 81 33.36 -1.76 7.05
CA LEU A 81 34.27 -2.75 6.48
C LEU A 81 35.16 -3.34 7.57
N THR A 82 35.19 -4.67 7.71
CA THR A 82 35.93 -5.40 8.74
C THR A 82 37.03 -6.27 8.13
N SER A 83 38.08 -6.62 8.87
CA SER A 83 39.12 -7.56 8.43
C SER A 83 38.87 -8.98 8.97
N LYS A 84 39.30 -10.01 8.23
CA LYS A 84 39.24 -11.42 8.71
C LYS A 84 40.29 -11.77 9.77
N GLU A 85 41.31 -10.93 9.94
CA GLU A 85 42.54 -11.27 10.66
C GLU A 85 42.55 -10.87 12.14
N ARG A 86 41.47 -10.26 12.63
CA ARG A 86 41.31 -9.85 14.04
C ARG A 86 39.95 -10.28 14.58
N ASP A 87 39.86 -10.44 15.90
CA ASP A 87 38.61 -10.57 16.67
C ASP A 87 37.81 -9.25 16.65
N GLU A 88 37.56 -8.69 15.46
CA GLU A 88 36.67 -7.57 15.25
C GLU A 88 35.24 -8.06 15.49
N ASN A 89 34.72 -7.73 16.67
CA ASN A 89 33.41 -8.21 17.08
C ASN A 89 32.32 -7.41 16.35
N VAL A 90 31.78 -8.01 15.30
CA VAL A 90 30.62 -7.51 14.54
C VAL A 90 29.49 -7.04 15.47
N VAL A 91 29.29 -7.71 16.61
CA VAL A 91 28.29 -7.33 17.62
C VAL A 91 28.58 -5.93 18.16
N THR A 92 29.84 -5.62 18.44
CA THR A 92 30.25 -4.29 18.91
C THR A 92 29.98 -3.19 17.87
N ALA A 93 30.18 -3.46 16.57
CA ALA A 93 29.85 -2.49 15.52
C ALA A 93 28.34 -2.19 15.46
N LEU A 94 27.51 -3.22 15.55
CA LEU A 94 26.05 -3.09 15.54
C LEU A 94 25.55 -2.37 16.80
N ASP A 95 26.09 -2.71 17.98
CA ASP A 95 25.73 -2.08 19.26
C ASP A 95 26.06 -0.58 19.30
N VAL A 96 27.15 -0.19 18.63
CA VAL A 96 27.63 1.21 18.55
C VAL A 96 26.92 1.98 17.42
N GLY A 97 26.05 1.30 16.66
CA GLY A 97 25.08 1.93 15.78
C GLY A 97 25.35 1.84 14.28
N ALA A 98 26.25 0.95 13.84
CA ALA A 98 26.31 0.57 12.43
C ALA A 98 25.02 -0.16 12.02
N ASP A 99 24.56 0.04 10.79
CA ASP A 99 23.39 -0.67 10.28
C ASP A 99 23.77 -2.00 9.62
N ASP A 100 25.02 -2.09 9.14
CA ASP A 100 25.52 -3.27 8.46
C ASP A 100 27.05 -3.36 8.50
N PHE A 101 27.59 -4.51 8.08
CA PHE A 101 29.03 -4.73 7.97
C PHE A 101 29.40 -5.59 6.76
N ILE A 102 30.64 -5.49 6.28
CA ILE A 102 31.20 -6.25 5.16
C ILE A 102 32.62 -6.65 5.50
N THR A 103 32.98 -7.92 5.29
CA THR A 103 34.32 -8.40 5.61
C THR A 103 35.26 -8.37 4.39
N LYS A 104 36.46 -7.83 4.56
CA LYS A 104 37.55 -7.77 3.57
C LYS A 104 38.31 -9.11 3.49
N PRO A 105 38.70 -9.58 2.29
CA PRO A 105 38.27 -9.08 0.99
C PRO A 105 36.79 -9.42 0.74
N PHE A 106 36.04 -8.45 0.21
CA PHE A 106 34.59 -8.59 0.02
C PHE A 106 34.22 -8.95 -1.41
N ASP A 107 33.13 -9.71 -1.54
CA ASP A 107 32.55 -10.05 -2.83
C ASP A 107 31.77 -8.86 -3.42
N HIS A 108 31.89 -8.62 -4.73
CA HIS A 108 31.19 -7.52 -5.39
C HIS A 108 29.66 -7.66 -5.33
N ASN A 109 29.12 -8.89 -5.36
CA ASN A 109 27.67 -9.11 -5.26
C ASN A 109 27.20 -8.88 -3.82
N GLU A 110 27.98 -9.26 -2.82
CA GLU A 110 27.69 -8.97 -1.42
C GLU A 110 27.66 -7.45 -1.16
N LEU A 111 28.68 -6.73 -1.61
CA LEU A 111 28.74 -5.27 -1.53
C LEU A 111 27.54 -4.63 -2.22
N ARG A 112 27.18 -5.10 -3.42
CA ARG A 112 26.02 -4.60 -4.16
C ARG A 112 24.71 -4.86 -3.42
N ALA A 113 24.53 -6.05 -2.87
CA ALA A 113 23.33 -6.43 -2.14
C ALA A 113 23.14 -5.56 -0.89
N ARG A 114 24.19 -5.35 -0.09
CA ARG A 114 24.11 -4.52 1.13
C ARG A 114 23.87 -3.05 0.81
N ILE A 115 24.47 -2.53 -0.26
CA ILE A 115 24.16 -1.16 -0.72
C ILE A 115 22.71 -1.07 -1.22
N GLN A 116 22.19 -2.07 -1.92
CA GLN A 116 20.78 -2.09 -2.33
C GLN A 116 19.83 -2.13 -1.12
N VAL A 117 20.15 -2.89 -0.08
CA VAL A 117 19.40 -2.90 1.19
C VAL A 117 19.44 -1.53 1.84
N GLY A 118 20.63 -0.93 2.01
CA GLY A 118 20.78 0.42 2.54
C GLY A 118 20.00 1.46 1.74
N ARG A 119 20.02 1.37 0.40
CA ARG A 119 19.22 2.24 -0.48
C ARG A 119 17.72 2.06 -0.27
N ARG A 120 17.25 0.83 -0.09
CA ARG A 120 15.83 0.57 0.19
C ARG A 120 15.46 1.15 1.55
N ILE A 121 16.28 0.98 2.58
CA ILE A 121 16.03 1.50 3.93
C ILE A 121 16.05 3.04 3.94
N VAL A 122 17.03 3.68 3.29
CA VAL A 122 17.07 5.13 3.10
C VAL A 122 15.92 5.63 2.22
N GLY A 123 15.50 4.82 1.25
CA GLY A 123 14.43 5.10 0.30
C GLY A 123 13.03 4.79 0.82
N LEU A 124 12.90 4.14 1.98
CA LEU A 124 11.64 4.01 2.72
C LEU A 124 11.28 5.39 3.28
N GLN A 125 10.90 6.29 2.37
CA GLN A 125 10.18 7.52 2.67
C GLN A 125 8.88 7.13 3.36
N THR A 126 8.97 7.16 4.68
CA THR A 126 7.97 6.63 5.61
C THR A 126 6.66 7.41 5.52
N SER A 127 6.64 8.60 4.89
CA SER A 127 5.45 9.46 4.78
C SER A 127 4.47 9.02 3.69
N GLN A 128 4.90 8.64 2.48
CA GLN A 128 3.95 8.37 1.38
C GLN A 128 3.13 7.10 1.61
N SER A 129 3.76 6.01 2.09
CA SER A 129 3.03 4.79 2.42
C SER A 129 2.10 4.96 3.62
N VAL A 130 2.48 5.79 4.61
CA VAL A 130 1.61 6.15 5.75
C VAL A 130 0.42 6.98 5.29
N VAL A 131 0.66 8.00 4.47
CA VAL A 131 -0.40 8.86 3.87
C VAL A 131 -1.41 7.98 3.13
N PHE A 132 -0.93 7.04 2.31
CA PHE A 132 -1.80 6.16 1.55
C PHE A 132 -2.57 5.18 2.46
N ALA A 133 -1.93 4.62 3.49
CA ALA A 133 -2.59 3.76 4.47
C ALA A 133 -3.69 4.51 5.25
N PHE A 134 -3.42 5.74 5.67
CA PHE A 134 -4.40 6.59 6.34
C PHE A 134 -5.56 6.97 5.41
N ALA A 135 -5.27 7.41 4.19
CA ALA A 135 -6.32 7.71 3.21
C ALA A 135 -7.25 6.50 3.00
N ARG A 136 -6.68 5.30 2.89
CA ARG A 136 -7.45 4.05 2.78
C ARG A 136 -8.28 3.72 4.02
N ALA A 137 -7.77 4.00 5.21
CA ALA A 137 -8.51 3.79 6.47
C ALA A 137 -9.73 4.74 6.57
N VAL A 138 -9.59 5.99 6.16
CA VAL A 138 -10.71 6.96 6.08
C VAL A 138 -11.77 6.49 5.10
N GLU A 139 -11.37 6.08 3.90
CA GLU A 139 -12.28 5.55 2.89
C GLU A 139 -13.01 4.29 3.37
N ALA A 140 -12.35 3.40 4.12
CA ALA A 140 -12.97 2.20 4.66
C ALA A 140 -14.08 2.51 5.67
N LYS A 141 -13.92 3.57 6.47
CA LYS A 141 -14.91 3.97 7.49
C LYS A 141 -16.12 4.72 6.90
N SER A 142 -15.94 5.33 5.73
CA SER A 142 -17.01 6.04 5.02
C SER A 142 -17.31 5.34 3.68
N PRO A 143 -18.21 4.33 3.66
CA PRO A 143 -18.56 3.60 2.43
C PRO A 143 -18.99 4.50 1.25
N TYR A 144 -19.46 5.72 1.54
CA TYR A 144 -19.93 6.69 0.55
C TYR A 144 -18.84 7.63 0.00
N THR A 145 -17.63 7.63 0.56
CA THR A 145 -16.51 8.49 0.13
C THR A 145 -15.50 7.75 -0.75
N HIS A 146 -15.85 6.61 -1.33
CA HIS A 146 -14.90 5.84 -2.16
C HIS A 146 -14.35 6.72 -3.31
N GLY A 147 -13.04 6.98 -3.28
CA GLY A 147 -12.35 7.84 -4.22
C GLY A 147 -12.59 9.35 -4.08
N HIS A 148 -13.32 9.82 -3.05
CA HIS A 148 -13.55 11.26 -2.79
C HIS A 148 -12.24 12.01 -2.58
N SER A 149 -11.43 11.57 -1.62
CA SER A 149 -10.13 12.20 -1.33
C SER A 149 -9.24 12.24 -2.57
N GLY A 150 -9.29 11.20 -3.41
CA GLY A 150 -8.62 11.17 -4.71
C GLY A 150 -9.15 12.22 -5.70
N ARG A 151 -10.46 12.31 -5.90
CA ARG A 151 -11.08 13.30 -6.81
C ARG A 151 -10.84 14.74 -6.35
N VAL A 152 -11.00 15.02 -5.05
CA VAL A 152 -10.69 16.31 -4.44
C VAL A 152 -9.22 16.67 -4.67
N THR A 153 -8.31 15.71 -4.46
CA THR A 153 -6.88 15.92 -4.72
C THR A 153 -6.60 16.28 -6.18
N GLU A 154 -7.16 15.55 -7.14
CA GLU A 154 -6.97 15.82 -8.57
C GLU A 154 -7.54 17.18 -9.02
N LEU A 155 -8.64 17.62 -8.41
CA LEU A 155 -9.21 18.95 -8.64
C LEU A 155 -8.36 20.05 -8.01
N ALA A 156 -7.91 19.85 -6.77
CA ALA A 156 -7.06 20.79 -6.04
C ALA A 156 -5.71 20.99 -6.74
N LEU A 157 -5.10 19.92 -7.26
CA LEU A 157 -3.83 19.98 -8.00
C LEU A 157 -3.97 20.75 -9.32
N ALA A 158 -5.07 20.56 -10.05
CA ALA A 158 -5.33 21.30 -11.28
C ALA A 158 -5.58 22.79 -11.02
N LEU A 159 -6.30 23.11 -9.94
CA LEU A 159 -6.45 24.50 -9.50
C LEU A 159 -5.11 25.10 -9.08
N ALA A 160 -4.32 24.38 -8.28
CA ALA A 160 -2.99 24.80 -7.84
C ALA A 160 -2.05 25.08 -9.02
N GLU A 161 -2.13 24.27 -10.07
CA GLU A 161 -1.40 24.52 -11.31
C GLU A 161 -1.86 25.79 -12.02
N ALA A 162 -3.17 26.00 -12.16
CA ALA A 162 -3.74 27.17 -12.82
C ALA A 162 -3.41 28.49 -12.11
N VAL A 163 -3.23 28.48 -10.79
CA VAL A 163 -2.85 29.66 -9.98
C VAL A 163 -1.33 29.79 -9.79
N GLY A 164 -0.53 28.88 -10.37
CA GLY A 164 0.93 29.00 -10.39
C GLY A 164 1.65 28.44 -9.16
N VAL A 165 1.05 27.53 -8.39
CA VAL A 165 1.74 26.85 -7.27
C VAL A 165 2.93 26.05 -7.79
N PRO A 166 4.14 26.21 -7.22
CA PRO A 166 5.34 25.47 -7.63
C PRO A 166 5.20 23.95 -7.48
N PRO A 167 5.84 23.13 -8.35
CA PRO A 167 5.76 21.67 -8.27
C PRO A 167 6.12 21.07 -6.91
N GLN A 168 7.08 21.66 -6.21
CA GLN A 168 7.52 21.24 -4.87
C GLN A 168 6.41 21.38 -3.81
N ASP A 169 5.55 22.40 -3.92
CA ASP A 169 4.45 22.65 -2.98
C ASP A 169 3.18 21.86 -3.35
N ARG A 170 3.08 21.40 -4.61
CA ARG A 170 1.98 20.55 -5.09
C ARG A 170 1.99 19.17 -4.43
N GLU A 171 3.17 18.64 -4.06
CA GLU A 171 3.24 17.36 -3.34
C GLU A 171 2.64 17.47 -1.94
N LEU A 172 2.80 18.62 -1.26
CA LEU A 172 2.12 18.88 0.01
C LEU A 172 0.60 18.93 -0.18
N LEU A 173 0.11 19.59 -1.23
CA LEU A 173 -1.31 19.60 -1.59
C LEU A 173 -1.85 18.20 -1.90
N ARG A 174 -1.06 17.35 -2.56
CA ARG A 174 -1.43 15.95 -2.80
C ARG A 174 -1.63 15.19 -1.50
N GLN A 175 -0.68 15.31 -0.57
CA GLN A 175 -0.75 14.66 0.73
C GLN A 175 -1.91 15.23 1.58
N GLY A 176 -2.08 16.55 1.58
CA GLY A 176 -3.18 17.24 2.25
C GLY A 176 -4.55 16.81 1.72
N GLY A 177 -4.73 16.74 0.40
CA GLY A 177 -5.98 16.29 -0.20
C GLY A 177 -6.34 14.83 0.12
N LEU A 178 -5.34 13.94 0.24
CA LEU A 178 -5.57 12.56 0.67
C LEU A 178 -5.95 12.44 2.16
N LEU A 179 -5.46 13.36 3.00
CA LEU A 179 -5.59 13.29 4.46
C LEU A 179 -6.57 14.28 5.08
N HIS A 180 -7.15 15.21 4.32
CA HIS A 180 -7.93 16.32 4.89
C HIS A 180 -9.06 15.86 5.82
N ASP A 181 -9.66 14.72 5.50
CA ASP A 181 -10.75 14.09 6.22
C ASP A 181 -10.31 13.03 7.24
N ILE A 182 -9.02 12.93 7.57
CA ILE A 182 -8.47 11.86 8.43
C ILE A 182 -9.15 11.74 9.79
N GLY A 183 -9.61 12.86 10.35
CA GLY A 183 -10.32 12.86 11.63
C GLY A 183 -11.71 12.21 11.57
N LYS A 184 -12.29 11.95 10.40
CA LYS A 184 -13.56 11.19 10.29
C LYS A 184 -13.43 9.78 10.89
N ILE A 185 -12.20 9.27 11.06
CA ILE A 185 -11.91 8.03 11.81
C ILE A 185 -12.43 8.08 13.25
N CYS A 186 -12.48 9.25 13.87
CA CYS A 186 -12.91 9.42 15.25
C CYS A 186 -14.42 9.70 15.40
N ILE A 187 -15.16 9.87 14.29
CA ILE A 187 -16.60 10.12 14.31
C ILE A 187 -17.37 8.79 14.44
N PRO A 188 -18.41 8.69 15.29
CA PRO A 188 -19.23 7.49 15.42
C PRO A 188 -19.96 7.11 14.13
N ASP A 189 -20.00 5.81 13.81
CA ASP A 189 -20.61 5.30 12.55
C ASP A 189 -22.11 5.62 12.45
N ALA A 190 -22.83 5.63 13.58
CA ALA A 190 -24.25 5.98 13.63
C ALA A 190 -24.52 7.43 13.19
N ILE A 191 -23.56 8.34 13.38
CA ILE A 191 -23.63 9.73 12.96
C ILE A 191 -23.14 9.86 11.52
N LEU A 192 -21.98 9.28 11.22
CA LEU A 192 -21.32 9.38 9.91
C LEU A 192 -22.14 8.73 8.78
N ASN A 193 -22.79 7.59 9.06
CA ASN A 193 -23.58 6.81 8.12
C ASN A 193 -25.08 6.85 8.41
N LYS A 194 -25.57 7.88 9.14
CA LYS A 194 -27.00 8.10 9.32
C LYS A 194 -27.70 8.06 7.94
N PRO A 195 -29.01 7.69 7.85
CA PRO A 195 -29.87 7.75 6.66
C PRO A 195 -30.94 8.90 6.69
N GLY A 196 -30.79 9.93 7.53
CA GLY A 196 -31.49 11.21 7.40
C GLY A 196 -30.60 12.42 7.70
N PRO A 197 -31.16 13.65 7.71
CA PRO A 197 -30.42 14.84 8.11
C PRO A 197 -29.90 14.71 9.55
N LEU A 198 -28.74 15.33 9.79
CA LEU A 198 -28.12 15.37 11.10
C LEU A 198 -28.84 16.37 12.00
N THR A 199 -28.94 16.06 13.29
CA THR A 199 -29.38 17.04 14.30
C THR A 199 -28.30 18.08 14.53
N PRO A 200 -28.62 19.25 15.12
CA PRO A 200 -27.62 20.25 15.48
C PRO A 200 -26.49 19.68 16.35
N GLU A 201 -26.81 18.80 17.29
CA GLU A 201 -25.84 18.16 18.18
C GLU A 201 -24.92 17.19 17.42
N GLU A 202 -25.49 16.38 16.52
CA GLU A 202 -24.72 15.48 15.65
C GLU A 202 -23.81 16.26 14.69
N LEU A 203 -24.25 17.42 14.22
CA LEU A 203 -23.45 18.29 13.36
C LEU A 203 -22.24 18.86 14.12
N GLU A 204 -22.38 19.23 15.39
CA GLU A 204 -21.25 19.65 16.22
C GLU A 204 -20.21 18.55 16.37
N VAL A 205 -20.64 17.28 16.54
CA VAL A 205 -19.71 16.13 16.56
C VAL A 205 -18.94 16.02 15.24
N ILE A 206 -19.60 16.17 14.09
CA ILE A 206 -18.90 16.13 12.79
C ILE A 206 -17.89 17.26 12.66
N LYS A 207 -18.18 18.47 13.17
CA LYS A 207 -17.27 19.62 13.09
C LYS A 207 -15.96 19.42 13.87
N GLU A 208 -15.86 18.40 14.72
CA GLU A 208 -14.62 18.08 15.43
C GLU A 208 -13.56 17.39 14.56
N HIS A 209 -13.95 16.80 13.41
CA HIS A 209 -13.03 16.00 12.61
C HIS A 209 -11.76 16.75 12.13
N PRO A 210 -11.75 18.06 11.83
CA PRO A 210 -10.50 18.74 11.47
C PRO A 210 -9.52 18.75 12.65
N ALA A 211 -10.01 19.05 13.85
CA ALA A 211 -9.19 19.07 15.07
C ALA A 211 -8.70 17.67 15.47
N GLN A 212 -9.57 16.66 15.36
CA GLN A 212 -9.20 15.25 15.58
C GLN A 212 -8.18 14.79 14.52
N GLY A 213 -8.33 15.22 13.27
CA GLY A 213 -7.41 14.90 12.19
C GLY A 213 -6.00 15.44 12.46
N VAL A 214 -5.89 16.66 12.98
CA VAL A 214 -4.60 17.22 13.42
C VAL A 214 -3.97 16.35 14.51
N ARG A 215 -4.72 15.95 15.54
CA ARG A 215 -4.21 15.08 16.63
C ARG A 215 -3.68 13.74 16.11
N ILE A 216 -4.30 13.19 15.06
CA ILE A 216 -3.85 11.92 14.45
C ILE A 216 -2.50 12.10 13.75
N VAL A 217 -2.29 13.22 13.04
CA VAL A 217 -1.06 13.43 12.25
C VAL A 217 0.05 14.14 13.04
N GLU A 218 -0.26 14.78 14.16
CA GLU A 218 0.68 15.55 14.99
C GLU A 218 1.95 14.78 15.41
N PRO A 219 1.89 13.48 15.78
CA PRO A 219 3.10 12.71 16.11
C PRO A 219 4.04 12.52 14.92
N LEU A 220 3.56 12.71 13.69
CA LEU A 220 4.33 12.50 12.47
C LEU A 220 4.89 13.84 11.98
N GLN A 221 6.09 14.18 12.44
CA GLN A 221 6.76 15.45 12.07
C GLN A 221 6.83 15.68 10.55
N SER A 222 6.96 14.60 9.77
CA SER A 222 6.96 14.67 8.29
C SER A 222 5.64 15.17 7.67
N LEU A 223 4.54 15.18 8.42
CA LEU A 223 3.21 15.67 7.99
C LEU A 223 2.86 17.05 8.58
N SER A 224 3.78 17.69 9.30
CA SER A 224 3.53 19.03 9.88
C SER A 224 3.09 20.06 8.82
N ALA A 225 3.66 20.00 7.63
CA ALA A 225 3.33 20.91 6.53
C ALA A 225 1.93 20.70 5.94
N VAL A 226 1.27 19.55 6.18
CA VAL A 226 -0.10 19.28 5.69
C VAL A 226 -1.19 19.66 6.68
N VAL A 227 -0.82 19.90 7.95
CA VAL A 227 -1.75 20.27 9.04
C VAL A 227 -2.72 21.40 8.67
N PRO A 228 -2.30 22.50 8.00
CA PRO A 228 -3.24 23.57 7.63
C PRO A 228 -4.40 23.11 6.76
N MET A 229 -4.16 22.18 5.83
CA MET A 229 -5.20 21.63 4.96
C MET A 229 -6.15 20.72 5.75
N ILE A 230 -5.65 19.97 6.73
CA ILE A 230 -6.48 19.13 7.59
C ILE A 230 -7.32 19.99 8.54
N ARG A 231 -6.71 21.01 9.16
CA ARG A 231 -7.37 21.82 10.18
C ARG A 231 -8.39 22.80 9.60
N TRP A 232 -8.08 23.43 8.46
CA TRP A 232 -8.77 24.65 8.03
C TRP A 232 -9.46 24.55 6.66
N HIS A 233 -9.59 23.37 6.06
CA HIS A 233 -10.31 23.22 4.77
C HIS A 233 -11.81 23.54 4.86
N HIS A 234 -12.38 23.63 6.07
CA HIS A 234 -13.77 24.06 6.32
C HIS A 234 -13.89 25.50 6.84
N GLU A 235 -12.79 26.25 6.90
CA GLU A 235 -12.82 27.68 7.18
C GLU A 235 -13.42 28.44 5.99
N ARG A 236 -14.08 29.56 6.28
CA ARG A 236 -14.74 30.42 5.28
C ARG A 236 -14.17 31.82 5.35
N LEU A 237 -14.02 32.52 4.22
CA LEU A 237 -13.40 33.86 4.23
C LEU A 237 -14.18 34.88 5.06
N ASP A 238 -15.50 34.71 5.19
CA ASP A 238 -16.40 35.49 6.05
C ASP A 238 -16.24 35.21 7.56
N GLY A 239 -15.51 34.16 7.94
CA GLY A 239 -15.32 33.72 9.32
C GLY A 239 -16.49 32.92 9.89
N GLY A 240 -17.44 32.50 9.06
CA GLY A 240 -18.52 31.59 9.44
C GLY A 240 -18.14 30.11 9.37
N GLY A 241 -16.86 29.81 9.09
CA GLY A 241 -16.31 28.46 9.02
C GLY A 241 -15.90 27.91 10.38
N TYR A 242 -15.27 26.74 10.37
CA TYR A 242 -14.81 26.03 11.57
C TYR A 242 -13.47 25.33 11.25
N PRO A 243 -12.65 24.95 12.26
CA PRO A 243 -12.90 24.98 13.71
C PRO A 243 -12.55 26.31 14.43
N ASP A 244 -11.73 27.17 13.84
CA ASP A 244 -11.13 28.34 14.51
C ASP A 244 -11.77 29.68 14.08
N GLY A 245 -12.59 29.71 13.03
CA GLY A 245 -13.31 30.91 12.58
C GLY A 245 -12.40 31.93 11.89
N LEU A 246 -11.42 31.45 11.14
CA LEU A 246 -10.44 32.27 10.42
C LEU A 246 -11.12 33.12 9.33
N ARG A 247 -10.53 34.28 9.00
CA ARG A 247 -11.07 35.24 8.02
C ARG A 247 -10.06 35.61 6.96
N GLY A 248 -10.53 35.74 5.71
CA GLY A 248 -9.72 36.22 4.59
C GLY A 248 -8.38 35.49 4.45
N GLU A 249 -7.30 36.26 4.35
CA GLU A 249 -5.93 35.76 4.16
C GLU A 249 -5.35 35.01 5.37
N ALA A 250 -6.01 35.03 6.53
CA ALA A 250 -5.61 34.19 7.66
C ALA A 250 -5.77 32.69 7.34
N ILE A 251 -6.59 32.34 6.35
CA ILE A 251 -6.71 30.98 5.83
C ILE A 251 -5.59 30.73 4.79
N PRO A 252 -4.68 29.77 5.04
CA PRO A 252 -3.59 29.49 4.11
C PRO A 252 -4.08 29.12 2.71
N LEU A 253 -3.32 29.53 1.69
CA LEU A 253 -3.67 29.30 0.29
C LEU A 253 -3.98 27.82 -0.01
N SER A 254 -3.19 26.90 0.55
CA SER A 254 -3.39 25.46 0.36
C SER A 254 -4.75 24.97 0.89
N ALA A 255 -5.21 25.49 2.04
CA ALA A 255 -6.52 25.18 2.59
C ALA A 255 -7.65 25.81 1.76
N ARG A 256 -7.47 27.03 1.25
CA ARG A 256 -8.44 27.69 0.36
C ARG A 256 -8.60 26.94 -0.98
N ILE A 257 -7.51 26.50 -1.58
CA ILE A 257 -7.52 25.67 -2.81
C ILE A 257 -8.31 24.38 -2.56
N LEU A 258 -8.01 23.71 -1.43
CA LEU A 258 -8.65 22.44 -1.09
C LEU A 258 -10.15 22.62 -0.81
N ALA A 259 -10.56 23.70 -0.13
CA ALA A 259 -11.95 24.02 0.16
C ALA A 259 -12.80 24.17 -1.13
N VAL A 260 -12.26 24.81 -2.17
CA VAL A 260 -12.95 24.94 -3.47
C VAL A 260 -13.17 23.56 -4.11
N ALA A 261 -12.14 22.72 -4.10
CA ALA A 261 -12.20 21.37 -4.67
C ALA A 261 -13.16 20.45 -3.89
N ASP A 262 -13.13 20.49 -2.57
CA ASP A 262 -14.01 19.71 -1.69
C ASP A 262 -15.49 20.09 -1.89
N VAL A 263 -15.81 21.39 -1.87
CA VAL A 263 -17.19 21.86 -2.09
C VAL A 263 -17.70 21.45 -3.47
N TYR A 264 -16.86 21.45 -4.50
CA TYR A 264 -17.25 20.97 -5.82
C TYR A 264 -17.55 19.46 -5.82
N ASP A 265 -16.65 18.62 -5.29
CA ASP A 265 -16.86 17.17 -5.25
C ASP A 265 -18.09 16.81 -4.41
N ALA A 266 -18.31 17.54 -3.32
CA ALA A 266 -19.48 17.41 -2.45
C ALA A 266 -20.81 17.66 -3.19
N LEU A 267 -20.85 18.60 -4.13
CA LEU A 267 -22.03 18.92 -4.95
C LEU A 267 -22.19 17.98 -6.16
N ALA A 268 -21.06 17.61 -6.78
CA ALA A 268 -21.02 16.83 -8.01
C ALA A 268 -21.15 15.31 -7.78
N SER A 269 -20.88 14.82 -6.57
CA SER A 269 -20.99 13.39 -6.23
C SER A 269 -22.39 13.02 -5.72
N ALA A 270 -22.84 11.80 -6.01
CA ALA A 270 -24.06 11.26 -5.43
C ALA A 270 -23.86 10.92 -3.94
N ARG A 271 -24.81 11.32 -3.09
CA ARG A 271 -24.83 11.08 -1.64
C ARG A 271 -26.09 10.29 -1.25
N PRO A 272 -26.15 9.65 -0.06
CA PRO A 272 -27.29 8.82 0.37
C PRO A 272 -28.68 9.49 0.27
N TYR A 273 -28.73 10.83 0.31
CA TYR A 273 -29.98 11.62 0.29
C TYR A 273 -30.15 12.52 -0.91
N ARG A 274 -29.17 12.55 -1.81
CA ARG A 274 -29.12 13.55 -2.88
C ARG A 274 -28.34 13.03 -4.06
N GLY A 275 -28.97 13.05 -5.24
CA GLY A 275 -28.27 12.75 -6.50
C GLY A 275 -27.21 13.80 -6.84
N ALA A 276 -26.25 13.41 -7.67
CA ALA A 276 -25.23 14.29 -8.23
C ALA A 276 -25.86 15.49 -8.97
N LEU A 277 -25.36 16.70 -8.73
CA LEU A 277 -25.77 17.85 -9.51
C LEU A 277 -25.04 17.92 -10.87
N PRO A 278 -25.67 18.50 -11.91
CA PRO A 278 -24.98 18.83 -13.15
C PRO A 278 -23.83 19.81 -12.92
N PRO A 279 -22.68 19.68 -13.61
CA PRO A 279 -21.50 20.53 -13.41
C PRO A 279 -21.80 22.03 -13.49
N ALA A 280 -22.62 22.47 -14.46
CA ALA A 280 -23.02 23.87 -14.59
C ALA A 280 -23.71 24.40 -13.32
N ARG A 281 -24.60 23.60 -12.73
CA ARG A 281 -25.31 23.97 -11.50
C ARG A 281 -24.37 23.98 -10.28
N CYS A 282 -23.39 23.08 -10.22
CA CYS A 282 -22.35 23.12 -9.19
C CYS A 282 -21.58 24.44 -9.25
N LEU A 283 -21.12 24.83 -10.45
CA LEU A 283 -20.38 26.06 -10.65
C LEU A 283 -21.19 27.30 -10.24
N ASP A 284 -22.48 27.37 -10.61
CA ASP A 284 -23.34 28.50 -10.20
C ASP A 284 -23.51 28.61 -8.68
N LEU A 285 -23.63 27.48 -7.98
CA LEU A 285 -23.75 27.47 -6.51
C LEU A 285 -22.45 27.88 -5.82
N ILE A 286 -21.29 27.45 -6.37
CA ILE A 286 -19.98 27.84 -5.84
C ILE A 286 -19.73 29.33 -6.11
N ASP A 287 -20.10 29.84 -7.28
CA ASP A 287 -20.01 31.28 -7.60
C ASP A 287 -20.80 32.11 -6.59
N ALA A 288 -22.05 31.74 -6.33
CA ALA A 288 -22.88 32.42 -5.32
C ALA A 288 -22.25 32.35 -3.91
N ASN A 289 -21.65 31.23 -3.52
CA ASN A 289 -20.96 31.09 -2.24
C ASN A 289 -19.68 31.94 -2.17
N ALA A 290 -18.92 32.02 -3.27
CA ALA A 290 -17.72 32.86 -3.36
C ALA A 290 -18.07 34.35 -3.27
N GLN A 291 -19.08 34.81 -4.01
CA GLN A 291 -19.58 36.19 -3.93
C GLN A 291 -20.15 36.53 -2.54
N GLY A 292 -20.70 35.53 -1.85
CA GLY A 292 -21.17 35.65 -0.47
C GLY A 292 -20.07 35.62 0.59
N GLY A 293 -18.79 35.53 0.22
CA GLY A 293 -17.65 35.50 1.14
C GLY A 293 -17.36 34.13 1.75
N GLY A 294 -18.02 33.06 1.29
CA GLY A 294 -17.77 31.72 1.81
C GLY A 294 -16.51 31.05 1.26
N LEU A 295 -16.13 31.38 0.02
CA LEU A 295 -14.95 30.85 -0.68
C LEU A 295 -14.21 31.99 -1.38
N ASP A 296 -12.97 31.73 -1.76
CA ASP A 296 -12.11 32.68 -2.47
C ASP A 296 -12.60 32.91 -3.92
N PRO A 297 -13.04 34.14 -4.27
CA PRO A 297 -13.53 34.45 -5.61
C PRO A 297 -12.46 34.36 -6.69
N GLU A 298 -11.20 34.67 -6.35
CA GLU A 298 -10.10 34.61 -7.31
C GLU A 298 -9.76 33.16 -7.63
N LEU A 299 -9.63 32.31 -6.60
CA LEU A 299 -9.42 30.87 -6.81
C LEU A 299 -10.59 30.23 -7.55
N PHE A 300 -11.83 30.63 -7.25
CA PHE A 300 -12.98 30.10 -7.96
C PHE A 300 -12.98 30.49 -9.45
N ALA A 301 -12.55 31.70 -9.80
CA ALA A 301 -12.43 32.11 -11.20
C ALA A 301 -11.43 31.22 -11.97
N HIS A 302 -10.27 30.91 -11.38
CA HIS A 302 -9.32 29.95 -11.93
C HIS A 302 -9.90 28.53 -12.00
N PHE A 303 -10.61 28.09 -10.96
CA PHE A 303 -11.26 26.78 -10.94
C PHE A 303 -12.30 26.64 -12.06
N ARG A 304 -13.08 27.70 -12.33
CA ARG A 304 -14.07 27.72 -13.41
C ARG A 304 -13.41 27.55 -14.78
N ALA A 305 -12.26 28.19 -15.01
CA ALA A 305 -11.49 28.02 -16.23
C ALA A 305 -10.98 26.57 -16.40
N VAL A 306 -10.41 25.99 -15.32
CA VAL A 306 -9.97 24.58 -15.31
C VAL A 306 -11.12 23.62 -15.64
N MET A 307 -12.32 23.88 -15.11
CA MET A 307 -13.49 23.05 -15.37
C MET A 307 -14.05 23.23 -16.80
N ALA A 308 -13.96 24.42 -17.37
CA ALA A 308 -14.36 24.67 -18.76
C ALA A 308 -13.50 23.85 -19.75
N ASP A 309 -12.18 23.83 -19.53
CA ASP A 309 -11.24 23.05 -20.34
C ASP A 309 -11.47 21.54 -20.20
N ARG A 310 -11.75 21.05 -18.98
CA ARG A 310 -12.03 19.62 -18.72
C ARG A 310 -13.37 19.13 -19.27
N LEU A 311 -14.37 20.01 -19.37
CA LEU A 311 -15.73 19.67 -19.84
C LEU A 311 -15.93 19.89 -21.35
N GLY A 312 -14.92 20.38 -22.07
CA GLY A 312 -14.96 20.54 -23.53
C GLY A 312 -15.95 21.61 -24.02
N ALA A 313 -16.26 22.63 -23.20
CA ALA A 313 -17.09 23.76 -23.62
C ALA A 313 -16.25 24.78 -24.44
N PRO A 314 -16.79 25.41 -25.49
CA PRO A 314 -16.04 26.36 -26.30
C PRO A 314 -15.60 27.54 -25.45
N ALA A 315 -14.30 27.80 -25.43
CA ALA A 315 -13.64 28.86 -24.68
C ALA A 315 -14.42 30.18 -24.77
N LEU A 316 -15.00 30.61 -23.65
CA LEU A 316 -15.45 31.99 -23.48
C LEU A 316 -14.22 32.86 -23.33
N SER A 317 -13.79 33.41 -24.46
CA SER A 317 -12.91 34.56 -24.55
C SER A 317 -13.39 35.68 -23.63
N THR A 318 -12.58 36.05 -22.65
CA THR A 318 -12.47 37.45 -22.20
C THR A 318 -11.11 37.74 -21.55
N ALA A 319 -10.28 38.44 -22.32
CA ALA A 319 -9.38 39.53 -21.93
C ALA A 319 -8.43 39.36 -20.71
N VAL A 320 -7.18 39.04 -21.05
CA VAL A 320 -5.98 39.36 -20.25
C VAL A 320 -5.85 40.88 -20.07
N ALA A 321 -5.92 41.37 -18.84
CA ALA A 321 -5.41 42.68 -18.46
C ALA A 321 -4.09 42.51 -17.69
N ARG A 322 -2.99 42.90 -18.33
CA ARG A 322 -1.65 43.02 -17.74
C ARG A 322 -1.64 44.03 -16.58
N GLY A 323 -1.01 43.71 -15.45
CA GLY A 323 -0.80 44.68 -14.38
C GLY A 323 0.16 44.27 -13.26
N LYS A 324 1.44 44.61 -13.44
CA LYS A 324 2.48 44.95 -12.43
C LYS A 324 2.97 43.89 -11.42
N VAL A 325 4.24 43.54 -11.60
CA VAL A 325 5.15 42.97 -10.59
C VAL A 325 5.31 43.94 -9.42
N VAL A 326 5.12 43.47 -8.18
CA VAL A 326 5.47 44.19 -6.95
C VAL A 326 6.54 43.40 -6.19
N ASP A 327 7.63 44.09 -5.87
CA ASP A 327 8.84 43.68 -5.14
C ASP A 327 8.54 43.16 -3.71
N PRO A 328 9.00 41.97 -3.28
CA PRO A 328 8.77 41.46 -1.94
C PRO A 328 9.91 41.88 -1.00
N ARG A 329 9.71 42.97 -0.25
CA ARG A 329 10.46 43.22 0.99
C ARG A 329 9.50 43.62 2.11
N PRO A 330 9.55 42.96 3.28
CA PRO A 330 8.67 43.32 4.40
C PRO A 330 9.16 44.62 5.06
N ALA A 331 8.24 45.57 5.23
CA ALA A 331 8.43 46.71 6.12
C ALA A 331 8.17 46.28 7.58
N SER A 332 9.10 46.61 8.47
CA SER A 332 8.98 46.42 9.93
C SER A 332 7.75 47.15 10.52
N PRO A 333 7.08 46.60 11.54
CA PRO A 333 6.10 47.34 12.31
C PRO A 333 6.77 48.12 13.46
N ALA A 334 6.35 49.37 13.65
CA ALA A 334 6.56 50.18 14.86
C ALA A 334 5.35 50.02 15.82
N PRO A 335 5.48 50.39 17.11
CA PRO A 335 4.85 49.67 18.22
C PRO A 335 3.45 50.18 18.58
N ALA A 336 2.64 49.31 19.18
CA ALA A 336 1.43 49.69 19.89
C ALA A 336 1.51 49.17 21.34
N ASP A 337 1.37 50.10 22.27
CA ASP A 337 1.35 49.93 23.72
C ASP A 337 0.12 49.12 24.20
N GLY A 338 0.33 48.19 25.15
CA GLY A 338 -0.73 47.46 25.87
C GLY A 338 -0.14 46.33 26.75
N PRO A 339 -0.72 46.05 27.94
CA PRO A 339 0.04 45.54 29.09
C PRO A 339 0.48 44.07 28.96
N GLY A 340 1.65 43.77 29.51
CA GLY A 340 2.40 42.52 29.32
C GLY A 340 1.74 41.23 29.83
N PRO A 341 2.24 40.06 29.40
CA PRO A 341 1.62 38.78 29.65
C PRO A 341 1.88 38.29 31.08
N GLY A 342 0.81 37.91 31.78
CA GLY A 342 0.90 37.03 32.94
C GLY A 342 1.39 35.65 32.51
N ALA A 343 2.19 35.02 33.38
CA ALA A 343 2.80 33.71 33.17
C ALA A 343 1.78 32.62 32.78
N PRO A 344 2.15 31.65 31.92
CA PRO A 344 1.26 30.57 31.53
C PRO A 344 0.98 29.63 32.71
N ALA A 345 -0.30 29.33 32.93
CA ALA A 345 -0.74 28.29 33.85
C ALA A 345 -0.34 26.89 33.31
N PRO A 346 -0.02 25.92 34.19
CA PRO A 346 0.40 24.59 33.77
C PRO A 346 -0.74 23.79 33.13
N ALA A 347 -0.40 22.99 32.12
CA ALA A 347 -1.33 22.10 31.42
C ALA A 347 -1.98 21.09 32.40
N PRO A 348 -3.27 20.77 32.23
CA PRO A 348 -3.93 19.76 33.05
C PRO A 348 -3.39 18.37 32.73
N ALA A 349 -3.12 17.60 33.79
CA ALA A 349 -2.71 16.21 33.72
C ALA A 349 -3.81 15.35 33.07
N VAL A 350 -3.40 14.46 32.16
CA VAL A 350 -4.27 13.48 31.51
C VAL A 350 -4.51 12.31 32.45
N ASP A 351 -5.79 11.97 32.64
CA ASP A 351 -6.32 10.85 33.42
C ASP A 351 -5.90 9.49 32.80
N PRO A 352 -5.38 8.50 33.55
CA PRO A 352 -4.77 7.31 32.96
C PRO A 352 -5.72 6.11 32.75
N GLU A 353 -7.04 6.25 32.91
CA GLU A 353 -7.98 5.13 32.77
C GLU A 353 -9.05 5.40 31.69
N GLY A 354 -8.76 4.99 30.45
CA GLY A 354 -9.70 5.02 29.34
C GLY A 354 -9.16 4.29 28.10
N ASP A 355 -9.48 3.00 28.00
CA ASP A 355 -9.25 2.05 26.89
C ASP A 355 -8.58 2.56 25.60
N SER A 356 -7.30 2.23 25.46
CA SER A 356 -6.45 2.46 24.29
C SER A 356 -6.77 1.48 23.14
N TRP A 357 -7.39 1.97 22.07
CA TRP A 357 -7.43 1.30 20.75
C TRP A 357 -6.51 1.98 19.72
N ALA A 358 -5.29 2.34 20.13
CA ALA A 358 -4.27 2.82 19.20
C ALA A 358 -3.63 1.62 18.48
N TYR A 359 -4.08 1.29 17.26
CA TYR A 359 -3.35 0.38 16.38
C TYR A 359 -1.96 0.96 16.11
N SER A 360 -0.91 0.16 16.33
CA SER A 360 0.45 0.59 16.02
C SER A 360 0.66 0.71 14.50
N TYR A 361 1.70 1.44 14.08
CA TYR A 361 2.12 1.50 12.67
C TYR A 361 2.34 0.10 12.05
N GLN A 362 2.79 -0.86 12.86
CA GLN A 362 2.99 -2.25 12.45
C GLN A 362 1.65 -2.95 12.19
N ASP A 363 0.62 -2.67 13.00
CA ASP A 363 -0.73 -3.22 12.84
C ASP A 363 -1.40 -2.69 11.56
N LEU A 364 -1.25 -1.39 11.29
CA LEU A 364 -1.81 -0.76 10.09
C LEU A 364 -1.10 -1.20 8.80
N ARG A 365 0.23 -1.33 8.82
CA ARG A 365 1.00 -1.88 7.69
C ARG A 365 0.61 -3.33 7.43
N ARG A 366 0.43 -4.12 8.48
CA ARG A 366 -0.05 -5.51 8.38
C ARG A 366 -1.41 -5.53 7.69
N LEU A 367 -2.39 -4.78 8.17
CA LEU A 367 -3.74 -4.71 7.58
C LEU A 367 -3.77 -4.29 6.09
N ALA A 368 -2.85 -3.42 5.66
CA ALA A 368 -2.80 -2.93 4.28
C ALA A 368 -2.04 -3.84 3.31
N THR A 369 -1.13 -4.69 3.78
CA THR A 369 -0.22 -5.47 2.93
C THR A 369 -0.42 -6.97 3.04
N VAL A 370 -1.07 -7.47 4.10
CA VAL A 370 -1.29 -8.90 4.31
C VAL A 370 -2.77 -9.25 4.20
N ASP A 371 -3.06 -10.47 3.77
CA ASP A 371 -4.39 -11.05 3.86
C ASP A 371 -4.72 -11.40 5.31
N HIS A 372 -5.85 -10.87 5.80
CA HIS A 372 -6.31 -11.03 7.17
C HIS A 372 -6.47 -12.49 7.64
N LEU A 373 -6.79 -13.41 6.73
CA LEU A 373 -7.00 -14.82 7.08
C LEU A 373 -5.68 -15.60 7.10
N THR A 374 -4.83 -15.38 6.11
CA THR A 374 -3.66 -16.24 5.81
C THR A 374 -2.31 -15.62 6.19
N GLU A 375 -2.28 -14.32 6.48
CA GLU A 375 -1.11 -13.53 6.87
C GLU A 375 0.02 -13.46 5.81
N VAL A 376 -0.20 -14.01 4.61
CA VAL A 376 0.67 -13.77 3.44
C VAL A 376 0.28 -12.45 2.77
N GLY A 377 1.04 -11.98 1.77
CA GLY A 377 0.70 -10.75 1.06
C GLY A 377 -0.73 -10.76 0.51
N ASN A 378 -1.38 -9.61 0.45
CA ASN A 378 -2.66 -9.50 -0.26
C ASN A 378 -2.43 -9.23 -1.76
N ARG A 379 -3.51 -9.26 -2.56
CA ARG A 379 -3.46 -8.99 -4.00
C ARG A 379 -2.81 -7.64 -4.34
N ALA A 380 -3.08 -6.59 -3.58
CA ALA A 380 -2.52 -5.26 -3.85
C ALA A 380 -0.99 -5.25 -3.67
N GLU A 381 -0.51 -5.94 -2.64
CA GLU A 381 0.91 -6.09 -2.37
C GLU A 381 1.60 -7.00 -3.41
N PHE A 382 0.91 -8.03 -3.92
CA PHE A 382 1.38 -8.81 -5.07
C PHE A 382 1.56 -7.96 -6.32
N GLU A 383 0.55 -7.18 -6.71
CA GLU A 383 0.62 -6.32 -7.89
C GLU A 383 1.74 -5.27 -7.76
N ARG A 384 2.00 -4.78 -6.54
CA ARG A 384 3.14 -3.92 -6.24
C ARG A 384 4.47 -4.67 -6.44
N MET A 385 4.60 -5.87 -5.86
CA MET A 385 5.85 -6.63 -5.88
C MET A 385 6.23 -7.11 -7.27
N ILE A 386 5.27 -7.59 -8.06
CA ILE A 386 5.54 -8.03 -9.44
C ILE A 386 6.03 -6.86 -10.30
N ARG A 387 5.48 -5.65 -10.15
CA ARG A 387 5.99 -4.43 -10.81
C ARG A 387 7.42 -4.07 -10.39
N VAL A 388 7.77 -4.28 -9.12
CA VAL A 388 9.15 -4.11 -8.65
C VAL A 388 10.07 -5.10 -9.34
N VAL A 389 9.69 -6.37 -9.42
CA VAL A 389 10.52 -7.41 -10.08
C VAL A 389 10.64 -7.19 -11.58
N LEU A 390 9.58 -6.73 -12.26
CA LEU A 390 9.64 -6.33 -13.67
C LEU A 390 10.56 -5.11 -13.91
N SER A 391 10.55 -4.12 -13.00
CA SER A 391 11.35 -2.90 -13.15
C SER A 391 12.82 -3.10 -12.76
N ASP A 392 13.10 -3.92 -11.73
CA ASP A 392 14.45 -4.31 -11.31
C ASP A 392 15.09 -5.36 -12.23
N ALA A 393 14.34 -5.86 -13.22
CA ALA A 393 14.86 -6.76 -14.23
C ALA A 393 16.10 -6.17 -14.94
N GLN A 394 16.36 -4.85 -14.92
CA GLN A 394 17.58 -4.24 -15.47
C GLN A 394 18.88 -4.52 -14.68
N GLY A 395 18.83 -4.95 -13.41
CA GLY A 395 20.00 -4.95 -12.53
C GLY A 395 20.82 -6.25 -12.45
N LEU A 396 20.20 -7.41 -12.54
CA LEU A 396 20.81 -8.65 -12.02
C LEU A 396 20.92 -9.84 -12.98
N GLY A 397 20.32 -9.83 -14.17
CA GLY A 397 20.37 -11.00 -15.08
C GLY A 397 19.79 -12.30 -14.48
N GLN A 398 19.21 -12.24 -13.28
CA GLN A 398 18.57 -13.35 -12.61
C GLN A 398 17.16 -13.51 -13.17
N ARG A 399 16.84 -14.74 -13.61
CA ARG A 399 15.50 -15.10 -14.04
C ARG A 399 14.58 -15.10 -12.81
N SER A 400 13.38 -14.58 -12.99
CA SER A 400 12.33 -14.60 -11.97
C SER A 400 11.09 -15.21 -12.57
N LEU A 401 10.34 -15.96 -11.77
CA LEU A 401 9.13 -16.64 -12.23
C LEU A 401 7.93 -16.23 -11.39
N LEU A 402 6.76 -16.27 -12.03
CA LEU A 402 5.47 -16.18 -11.39
C LEU A 402 4.84 -17.58 -11.40
N ALA A 403 4.50 -18.08 -10.21
CA ALA A 403 3.61 -19.22 -10.06
C ALA A 403 2.25 -18.76 -9.54
N LEU A 404 1.18 -19.17 -10.21
CA LEU A 404 -0.18 -19.12 -9.66
C LEU A 404 -0.55 -20.50 -9.16
N ALA A 405 -1.14 -20.57 -7.97
CA ALA A 405 -1.51 -21.80 -7.30
C ALA A 405 -2.98 -21.76 -6.92
N ASP A 406 -3.66 -22.90 -7.02
CA ASP A 406 -5.07 -23.04 -6.66
C ASP A 406 -5.30 -24.33 -5.88
N ILE A 407 -6.10 -24.23 -4.82
CA ILE A 407 -6.46 -25.37 -3.99
C ILE A 407 -7.51 -26.21 -4.72
N ASP A 408 -7.15 -27.46 -5.02
CA ASP A 408 -8.00 -28.32 -5.82
C ASP A 408 -9.32 -28.64 -5.12
N GLN A 409 -10.42 -28.39 -5.82
CA GLN A 409 -11.78 -28.70 -5.36
C GLN A 409 -12.15 -28.00 -4.03
N PHE A 410 -11.62 -26.80 -3.78
CA PHE A 410 -11.86 -26.05 -2.54
C PHE A 410 -13.35 -25.86 -2.20
N LYS A 411 -14.21 -25.63 -3.21
CA LYS A 411 -15.67 -25.57 -3.01
C LYS A 411 -16.22 -26.87 -2.39
N ARG A 412 -15.79 -28.05 -2.85
CA ARG A 412 -16.21 -29.35 -2.28
C ARG A 412 -15.71 -29.53 -0.84
N ILE A 413 -14.55 -28.96 -0.51
CA ILE A 413 -14.05 -28.95 0.86
C ILE A 413 -14.99 -28.14 1.75
N ASN A 414 -15.37 -26.93 1.33
CA ASN A 414 -16.33 -26.10 2.05
C ASN A 414 -17.70 -26.76 2.18
N ASP A 415 -18.22 -27.33 1.09
CA ASP A 415 -19.54 -27.96 1.08
C ASP A 415 -19.59 -29.20 2.01
N ARG A 416 -18.48 -29.92 2.14
CA ARG A 416 -18.41 -31.17 2.92
C ARG A 416 -18.03 -30.95 4.39
N PHE A 417 -17.11 -30.03 4.67
CA PHE A 417 -16.50 -29.85 6.00
C PHE A 417 -16.83 -28.48 6.62
N GLY A 418 -17.52 -27.59 5.89
CA GLY A 418 -17.89 -26.26 6.33
C GLY A 418 -16.82 -25.20 6.06
N HIS A 419 -17.23 -23.94 6.05
CA HIS A 419 -16.34 -22.80 5.78
C HIS A 419 -15.19 -22.66 6.78
N GLN A 420 -15.40 -23.02 8.06
CA GLN A 420 -14.32 -23.00 9.06
C GLN A 420 -13.19 -23.99 8.74
N ALA A 421 -13.54 -25.14 8.14
CA ALA A 421 -12.56 -26.10 7.65
C ALA A 421 -11.84 -25.56 6.41
N GLY A 422 -12.56 -24.90 5.50
CA GLY A 422 -11.95 -24.17 4.38
C GLY A 422 -10.94 -23.11 4.82
N ASP A 423 -11.28 -22.31 5.82
CA ASP A 423 -10.36 -21.32 6.41
C ASP A 423 -9.12 -21.97 7.00
N ALA A 424 -9.26 -23.13 7.64
CA ALA A 424 -8.12 -23.90 8.15
C ALA A 424 -7.22 -24.41 7.02
N VAL A 425 -7.80 -24.87 5.90
CA VAL A 425 -7.07 -25.27 4.69
C VAL A 425 -6.32 -24.08 4.10
N LEU A 426 -6.95 -22.92 3.97
CA LEU A 426 -6.31 -21.69 3.45
C LEU A 426 -5.12 -21.27 4.31
N ARG A 427 -5.28 -21.24 5.64
CA ARG A 427 -4.19 -20.93 6.58
C ARG A 427 -3.04 -21.92 6.49
N HIS A 428 -3.36 -23.21 6.37
CA HIS A 428 -2.36 -24.26 6.29
C HIS A 428 -1.59 -24.23 4.97
N PHE A 429 -2.31 -24.07 3.85
CA PHE A 429 -1.72 -23.91 2.52
C PHE A 429 -0.79 -22.69 2.48
N ALA A 430 -1.24 -21.53 2.95
CA ALA A 430 -0.43 -20.32 3.01
C ALA A 430 0.85 -20.47 3.86
N ARG A 431 0.77 -21.22 4.97
CA ARG A 431 1.93 -21.54 5.80
C ARG A 431 2.93 -22.41 5.04
N MET A 432 2.48 -23.49 4.41
CA MET A 432 3.37 -24.35 3.60
C MET A 432 4.04 -23.59 2.46
N LEU A 433 3.31 -22.72 1.75
CA LEU A 433 3.88 -21.84 0.72
C LEU A 433 5.00 -20.97 1.31
N ARG A 434 4.76 -20.34 2.46
CA ARG A 434 5.72 -19.45 3.13
C ARG A 434 6.96 -20.20 3.59
N ASP A 435 6.79 -21.36 4.24
CA ASP A 435 7.89 -22.17 4.77
C ASP A 435 8.77 -22.74 3.65
N HIS A 436 8.18 -22.95 2.46
CA HIS A 436 8.91 -23.38 1.26
C HIS A 436 9.47 -22.24 0.43
N CYS A 437 9.29 -20.98 0.80
CA CYS A 437 9.82 -19.82 0.09
C CYS A 437 11.13 -19.33 0.73
N SER A 438 12.07 -18.89 -0.10
CA SER A 438 13.29 -18.20 0.35
C SER A 438 12.96 -16.78 0.85
N PRO A 439 13.80 -16.13 1.66
CA PRO A 439 13.57 -14.73 2.07
C PRO A 439 13.47 -13.71 0.91
N VAL A 440 13.91 -14.09 -0.29
CA VAL A 440 13.81 -13.27 -1.51
C VAL A 440 12.56 -13.58 -2.36
N ASP A 441 11.86 -14.66 -2.04
CA ASP A 441 10.60 -15.04 -2.70
C ASP A 441 9.43 -14.30 -2.04
N PHE A 442 8.34 -14.15 -2.76
CA PHE A 442 7.14 -13.46 -2.26
C PHE A 442 5.89 -14.29 -2.47
N VAL A 443 5.08 -14.45 -1.43
CA VAL A 443 3.81 -15.19 -1.45
C VAL A 443 2.66 -14.25 -1.13
N ALA A 444 1.59 -14.34 -1.91
CA ALA A 444 0.37 -13.62 -1.67
C ALA A 444 -0.88 -14.46 -1.95
N ARG A 445 -1.98 -14.12 -1.28
CA ARG A 445 -3.31 -14.59 -1.62
C ARG A 445 -3.90 -13.67 -2.68
N TYR A 446 -4.07 -14.21 -3.88
CA TYR A 446 -4.49 -13.46 -5.07
C TYR A 446 -6.01 -13.42 -5.23
N GLY A 447 -6.69 -14.49 -4.80
CA GLY A 447 -8.14 -14.66 -4.87
C GLY A 447 -8.68 -15.45 -3.68
N GLY A 448 -9.90 -15.99 -3.81
CA GLY A 448 -10.54 -16.75 -2.74
C GLY A 448 -9.70 -17.96 -2.31
N ASP A 449 -9.40 -18.85 -3.25
CA ASP A 449 -8.60 -20.07 -3.12
C ASP A 449 -7.31 -20.04 -3.96
N GLU A 450 -7.00 -18.89 -4.55
CA GLU A 450 -5.86 -18.67 -5.44
C GLU A 450 -4.73 -17.91 -4.73
N PHE A 451 -3.50 -18.36 -4.96
CA PHE A 451 -2.27 -17.78 -4.43
C PHE A 451 -1.29 -17.46 -5.55
N ALA A 452 -0.50 -16.42 -5.37
CA ALA A 452 0.56 -16.01 -6.28
C ALA A 452 1.91 -16.08 -5.56
N ILE A 453 2.92 -16.60 -6.26
CA ILE A 453 4.28 -16.78 -5.75
C ILE A 453 5.25 -16.16 -6.76
N ILE A 454 6.06 -15.20 -6.32
CA ILE A 454 7.17 -14.66 -7.10
C ILE A 454 8.44 -15.36 -6.64
N LEU A 455 9.04 -16.14 -7.53
CA LEU A 455 10.26 -16.89 -7.31
C LEU A 455 11.43 -16.10 -7.90
N ALA A 456 12.25 -15.50 -7.04
CA ALA A 456 13.33 -14.61 -7.46
C ALA A 456 14.67 -15.37 -7.55
N GLY A 457 15.31 -15.33 -8.73
CA GLY A 457 16.62 -15.96 -8.93
C GLY A 457 16.58 -17.46 -9.25
N TYR A 458 15.47 -17.95 -9.79
CA TYR A 458 15.33 -19.33 -10.26
C TYR A 458 15.25 -19.37 -11.78
N ASP A 459 15.72 -20.44 -12.39
CA ASP A 459 15.26 -20.83 -13.71
C ASP A 459 13.97 -21.67 -13.61
N LEU A 460 13.42 -22.03 -14.77
CA LEU A 460 12.15 -22.75 -14.86
C LEU A 460 12.20 -24.13 -14.17
N ASP A 461 13.30 -24.85 -14.36
CA ASP A 461 13.46 -26.21 -13.84
C ASP A 461 13.65 -26.19 -12.31
N ALA A 462 14.51 -25.31 -11.79
CA ALA A 462 14.71 -25.15 -10.35
C ALA A 462 13.43 -24.69 -9.63
N ALA A 463 12.67 -23.77 -10.24
CA ALA A 463 11.37 -23.34 -9.73
C ALA A 463 10.36 -24.50 -9.75
N ARG A 464 10.30 -25.28 -10.84
CA ARG A 464 9.41 -26.43 -10.96
C ARG A 464 9.72 -27.50 -9.92
N ASP A 465 10.98 -27.87 -9.75
CA ASP A 465 11.41 -28.86 -8.77
C ASP A 465 11.08 -28.44 -7.34
N ARG A 466 11.22 -27.15 -7.03
CA ARG A 466 10.86 -26.59 -5.73
C ARG A 466 9.37 -26.67 -5.48
N LEU A 467 8.57 -26.25 -6.45
CA LEU A 467 7.11 -26.32 -6.36
C LEU A 467 6.62 -27.77 -6.31
N ASP A 468 7.28 -28.72 -6.98
CA ASP A 468 6.86 -30.12 -6.96
C ASP A 468 7.11 -30.78 -5.60
N ARG A 469 8.22 -30.44 -4.93
CA ARG A 469 8.45 -30.84 -3.53
C ARG A 469 7.39 -30.28 -2.60
N LEU A 470 7.06 -28.99 -2.75
CA LEU A 470 5.99 -28.37 -1.99
C LEU A 470 4.67 -29.10 -2.23
N ARG A 471 4.23 -29.23 -3.49
CA ARG A 471 3.01 -29.96 -3.90
C ARG A 471 2.95 -31.37 -3.31
N ALA A 472 4.04 -32.13 -3.40
CA ALA A 472 4.10 -33.48 -2.83
C ALA A 472 3.91 -33.48 -1.31
N GLN A 473 4.42 -32.48 -0.59
CA GLN A 473 4.17 -32.33 0.84
C GLN A 473 2.69 -32.00 1.12
N ILE A 474 2.09 -31.07 0.36
CA ILE A 474 0.66 -30.72 0.49
C ILE A 474 -0.22 -31.96 0.36
N ALA A 475 0.04 -32.77 -0.66
CA ALA A 475 -0.73 -33.98 -0.94
C ALA A 475 -0.58 -35.07 0.15
N GLN A 476 0.49 -35.01 0.96
CA GLN A 476 0.79 -36.02 1.97
C GLN A 476 0.34 -35.62 3.37
N GLU A 477 0.23 -34.33 3.69
CA GLU A 477 -0.05 -33.82 5.04
C GLU A 477 -1.57 -33.87 5.36
N PRO A 478 -2.01 -34.71 6.33
CA PRO A 478 -3.41 -34.78 6.71
C PRO A 478 -3.80 -33.59 7.60
N LEU A 479 -4.98 -33.02 7.37
CA LEU A 479 -5.48 -31.89 8.16
C LEU A 479 -6.54 -32.33 9.18
N PRO A 480 -6.35 -32.05 10.49
CA PRO A 480 -7.35 -32.32 11.51
C PRO A 480 -8.70 -31.65 11.22
N ALA A 481 -8.68 -30.43 10.66
CA ALA A 481 -9.90 -29.70 10.26
C ALA A 481 -10.71 -30.40 9.15
N LEU A 482 -10.08 -31.33 8.42
CA LEU A 482 -10.73 -32.18 7.42
C LEU A 482 -10.95 -33.62 7.92
N ASN A 483 -11.00 -33.83 9.23
CA ASN A 483 -11.05 -35.15 9.87
C ASN A 483 -9.90 -36.09 9.42
N GLY A 484 -8.70 -35.52 9.23
CA GLY A 484 -7.52 -36.25 8.77
C GLY A 484 -7.46 -36.50 7.27
N ALA A 485 -8.39 -35.95 6.48
CA ALA A 485 -8.29 -35.97 5.03
C ALA A 485 -7.18 -35.02 4.54
N ARG A 486 -6.69 -35.31 3.34
CA ARG A 486 -5.67 -34.53 2.62
C ARG A 486 -6.32 -33.69 1.54
N PHE A 487 -5.61 -32.69 1.07
CA PHE A 487 -6.00 -31.88 -0.08
C PHE A 487 -4.80 -31.74 -1.03
N THR A 488 -5.07 -31.32 -2.26
CA THR A 488 -4.03 -31.10 -3.29
C THR A 488 -4.12 -29.68 -3.81
N ALA A 489 -3.10 -29.27 -4.56
CA ALA A 489 -3.07 -27.98 -5.24
C ALA A 489 -2.43 -28.11 -6.62
N SER A 490 -2.93 -27.31 -7.55
CA SER A 490 -2.41 -27.21 -8.91
C SER A 490 -1.65 -25.89 -9.07
N PHE A 491 -0.59 -25.90 -9.90
CA PHE A 491 0.25 -24.71 -10.13
C PHE A 491 0.45 -24.43 -11.62
N GLY A 492 0.35 -23.16 -11.99
CA GLY A 492 0.72 -22.63 -13.30
C GLY A 492 1.94 -21.72 -13.19
N LEU A 493 3.01 -22.04 -13.92
CA LEU A 493 4.30 -21.36 -13.85
C LEU A 493 4.58 -20.58 -15.15
N SER A 494 5.02 -19.33 -15.03
CA SER A 494 5.50 -18.53 -16.16
C SER A 494 6.73 -17.72 -15.80
N GLU A 495 7.62 -17.49 -16.76
CA GLU A 495 8.72 -16.55 -16.58
C GLU A 495 8.22 -15.11 -16.51
N ILE A 496 8.82 -14.30 -15.63
CA ILE A 496 8.64 -12.84 -15.59
C ILE A 496 9.54 -12.24 -16.66
N THR A 497 8.95 -11.98 -17.83
CA THR A 497 9.70 -11.57 -19.03
C THR A 497 9.70 -10.05 -19.19
N ARG A 498 10.85 -9.47 -19.56
CA ARG A 498 10.96 -8.05 -19.88
C ARG A 498 10.11 -7.68 -21.10
N GLY A 499 9.55 -6.47 -21.10
CA GLY A 499 8.75 -5.94 -22.21
C GLY A 499 7.31 -6.45 -22.24
N HIS A 500 6.94 -7.38 -21.36
CA HIS A 500 5.56 -7.81 -21.18
C HIS A 500 4.92 -7.01 -20.05
N SER A 501 3.64 -6.71 -20.20
CA SER A 501 2.80 -6.18 -19.13
C SER A 501 2.60 -7.22 -18.02
N VAL A 502 2.26 -6.75 -16.83
CA VAL A 502 1.94 -7.63 -15.69
C VAL A 502 0.77 -8.55 -16.04
N GLU A 503 -0.22 -8.01 -16.74
CA GLU A 503 -1.39 -8.72 -17.23
C GLU A 503 -0.99 -9.89 -18.13
N GLN A 504 -0.10 -9.67 -19.10
CA GLN A 504 0.39 -10.75 -19.97
C GLN A 504 1.18 -11.84 -19.24
N ILE A 505 1.84 -11.51 -18.12
CA ILE A 505 2.58 -12.50 -17.31
C ILE A 505 1.59 -13.32 -16.49
N ILE A 506 0.61 -12.66 -15.87
CA ILE A 506 -0.46 -13.31 -15.11
C ILE A 506 -1.29 -14.21 -16.04
N ASP A 507 -1.69 -13.72 -17.22
CA ASP A 507 -2.48 -14.49 -18.19
C ASP A 507 -1.75 -15.78 -18.64
N ARG A 508 -0.41 -15.75 -18.75
CA ARG A 508 0.39 -16.95 -19.06
C ARG A 508 0.41 -17.94 -17.91
N ALA A 509 0.60 -17.47 -16.68
CA ALA A 509 0.57 -18.32 -15.50
C ALA A 509 -0.84 -18.91 -15.27
N ASP A 510 -1.89 -18.14 -15.52
CA ASP A 510 -3.28 -18.56 -15.42
C ASP A 510 -3.63 -19.62 -16.46
N GLN A 511 -3.20 -19.44 -17.71
CA GLN A 511 -3.37 -20.44 -18.75
C GLN A 511 -2.64 -21.75 -18.41
N ALA A 512 -1.45 -21.68 -17.83
CA ALA A 512 -0.73 -22.86 -17.34
C ALA A 512 -1.48 -23.52 -16.16
N LEU A 513 -2.03 -22.74 -15.24
CA LEU A 513 -2.83 -23.25 -14.12
C LEU A 513 -4.13 -23.93 -14.61
N TYR A 514 -4.78 -23.35 -15.61
CA TYR A 514 -5.95 -23.95 -16.26
C TYR A 514 -5.60 -25.32 -16.87
N GLU A 515 -4.47 -25.42 -17.56
CA GLU A 515 -3.98 -26.69 -18.12
C GLU A 515 -3.70 -27.73 -17.01
N ALA A 516 -3.06 -27.32 -15.90
CA ALA A 516 -2.83 -28.19 -14.75
C ALA A 516 -4.15 -28.73 -14.16
N LYS A 517 -5.17 -27.88 -14.04
CA LYS A 517 -6.51 -28.26 -13.58
C LYS A 517 -7.20 -29.22 -14.57
N ALA A 518 -7.02 -29.00 -15.86
CA ALA A 518 -7.60 -29.82 -16.92
C ALA A 518 -6.93 -31.19 -17.07
N SER A 519 -5.64 -31.31 -16.75
CA SER A 519 -4.87 -32.56 -16.83
C SER A 519 -5.07 -33.51 -15.65
N GLY A 520 -6.06 -33.25 -14.79
CA GLY A 520 -6.38 -34.11 -13.64
C GLY A 520 -6.04 -33.51 -12.28
N ARG A 521 -5.56 -32.26 -12.22
CA ARG A 521 -5.14 -31.54 -10.98
C ARG A 521 -3.91 -32.16 -10.32
N ASP A 522 -3.53 -31.65 -9.13
CA ASP A 522 -2.34 -32.08 -8.37
C ASP A 522 -1.07 -32.11 -9.24
N THR A 523 -0.85 -31.05 -10.02
CA THR A 523 0.29 -30.99 -10.93
C THR A 523 0.77 -29.56 -11.17
N ILE A 524 1.91 -29.45 -11.85
CA ILE A 524 2.57 -28.19 -12.19
C ILE A 524 2.76 -28.15 -13.70
N VAL A 525 2.19 -27.13 -14.33
CA VAL A 525 2.37 -26.85 -15.76
C VAL A 525 3.13 -25.53 -15.89
N ALA A 526 4.08 -25.51 -16.82
CA ALA A 526 4.90 -24.35 -17.12
C ALA A 526 4.67 -23.92 -18.58
N ARG A 527 4.56 -22.61 -18.83
CA ARG A 527 4.53 -22.06 -20.19
C ARG A 527 5.74 -21.16 -20.45
N ASP A 528 6.55 -21.55 -21.42
CA ASP A 528 7.62 -20.73 -22.01
C ASP A 528 7.10 -19.98 -23.26
N LEU A 529 7.76 -18.89 -23.64
CA LEU A 529 7.54 -18.12 -24.87
C LEU A 529 7.92 -18.89 -26.15
N GLY A 530 8.50 -20.08 -26.01
CA GLY A 530 8.93 -20.95 -27.10
C GLY A 530 7.83 -21.80 -27.77
N SER A 531 6.59 -21.33 -27.92
CA SER A 531 5.69 -21.79 -29.00
C SER A 531 4.38 -21.01 -29.03
N ALA A 532 4.02 -20.57 -30.24
CA ALA A 532 2.76 -19.93 -30.66
C ALA A 532 2.66 -18.41 -30.49
N SER A 533 2.90 -17.71 -31.62
CA SER A 533 2.35 -16.40 -31.90
C SER A 533 0.84 -16.37 -31.62
N VAL A 534 0.37 -15.40 -30.84
CA VAL A 534 -1.05 -15.10 -30.74
C VAL A 534 -1.32 -13.72 -31.35
N ASP A 535 -2.17 -13.75 -32.37
CA ASP A 535 -2.72 -12.64 -33.15
C ASP A 535 -3.37 -11.58 -32.23
N PRO A 536 -3.00 -10.28 -32.34
CA PRO A 536 -3.51 -9.20 -31.47
C PRO A 536 -5.00 -8.85 -31.65
N ARG A 537 -5.80 -9.73 -32.26
CA ARG A 537 -7.22 -9.51 -32.57
C ARG A 537 -8.22 -10.29 -31.70
N ARG A 538 -7.79 -10.95 -30.62
CA ARG A 538 -8.69 -11.54 -29.62
C ARG A 538 -8.70 -10.73 -28.31
N ILE A 539 -9.10 -9.45 -28.40
CA ILE A 539 -9.62 -8.71 -27.24
C ILE A 539 -11.13 -8.80 -27.35
N GLY A 540 -11.73 -9.75 -26.62
CA GLY A 540 -13.16 -9.99 -26.61
C GLY A 540 -13.58 -10.65 -25.30
N THR A 541 -14.10 -9.83 -24.38
CA THR A 541 -14.99 -10.16 -23.27
C THR A 541 -14.57 -11.31 -22.34
N ARG A 542 -14.19 -10.95 -21.11
CA ARG A 542 -14.23 -11.87 -19.95
C ARG A 542 -15.60 -12.53 -19.89
N SER A 543 -15.65 -13.85 -20.08
CA SER A 543 -16.84 -14.65 -19.78
C SER A 543 -16.94 -14.81 -18.26
N PRO A 544 -18.11 -14.57 -17.64
CA PRO A 544 -18.33 -14.92 -16.25
C PRO A 544 -18.33 -16.44 -16.08
N SER A 545 -17.82 -16.90 -14.94
CA SER A 545 -17.89 -18.29 -14.49
C SER A 545 -19.33 -18.84 -14.61
N PRO A 546 -19.54 -20.05 -15.15
CA PRO A 546 -20.88 -20.61 -15.31
C PRO A 546 -21.34 -21.22 -13.98
N GLU A 547 -21.74 -20.38 -13.04
CA GLU A 547 -22.59 -20.79 -11.93
C GLU A 547 -23.58 -19.67 -11.68
N HIS A 548 -24.71 -19.67 -12.41
CA HIS A 548 -26.02 -19.09 -12.04
C HIS A 548 -26.95 -19.23 -13.26
N ALA A 549 -27.58 -20.40 -13.41
CA ALA A 549 -28.76 -20.56 -14.25
C ALA A 549 -30.00 -20.53 -13.33
N SER A 550 -30.91 -19.59 -13.59
CA SER A 550 -32.23 -19.50 -12.96
C SER A 550 -33.12 -20.70 -13.28
N PRO A 551 -34.18 -20.96 -12.47
CA PRO A 551 -34.83 -22.26 -12.38
C PRO A 551 -35.80 -22.49 -13.54
N LEU A 552 -35.64 -23.61 -14.24
CA LEU A 552 -36.66 -24.17 -15.12
C LEU A 552 -37.10 -25.52 -14.55
N ASP A 553 -38.33 -25.51 -14.07
CA ASP A 553 -39.40 -26.49 -14.30
C ASP A 553 -38.98 -27.97 -14.38
N VAL A 554 -39.26 -28.72 -13.31
CA VAL A 554 -39.10 -30.17 -13.27
C VAL A 554 -40.45 -30.82 -12.98
N SER A 555 -41.06 -31.38 -14.02
CA SER A 555 -41.99 -32.51 -13.91
C SER A 555 -41.22 -33.82 -14.17
N PRO A 556 -41.57 -34.93 -13.51
CA PRO A 556 -40.68 -36.09 -13.42
C PRO A 556 -40.97 -37.14 -14.49
N SER A 557 -39.93 -37.79 -15.01
CA SER A 557 -40.05 -39.08 -15.66
C SER A 557 -38.85 -39.98 -15.36
N LEU A 558 -39.22 -41.21 -14.98
CA LEU A 558 -38.44 -42.30 -14.39
C LEU A 558 -37.33 -42.87 -15.30
N PRO A 559 -36.34 -43.58 -14.70
CA PRO A 559 -35.15 -44.06 -15.40
C PRO A 559 -35.39 -45.34 -16.20
N THR A 560 -34.69 -45.45 -17.34
CA THR A 560 -34.60 -46.69 -18.13
C THR A 560 -33.22 -47.33 -17.88
N THR A 561 -33.25 -48.54 -17.36
CA THR A 561 -32.10 -49.43 -17.10
C THR A 561 -31.59 -50.05 -18.40
N MET A 562 -30.26 -50.16 -18.51
CA MET A 562 -29.55 -51.02 -19.47
C MET A 562 -29.10 -52.29 -18.74
N ALA A 563 -29.41 -53.46 -19.30
CA ALA A 563 -28.48 -54.59 -19.55
C ALA A 563 -29.21 -55.94 -19.68
N ASP A 564 -29.20 -56.44 -20.91
CA ASP A 564 -29.14 -57.82 -21.40
C ASP A 564 -29.51 -59.03 -20.51
N GLY A 565 -30.58 -59.70 -20.95
CA GLY A 565 -30.55 -61.11 -21.39
C GLY A 565 -30.06 -62.19 -20.43
N THR A 566 -30.97 -62.93 -19.79
CA THR A 566 -31.16 -64.39 -20.02
C THR A 566 -32.32 -64.95 -19.17
N THR A 567 -33.29 -65.55 -19.87
CA THR A 567 -34.08 -66.75 -19.55
C THR A 567 -34.39 -67.23 -18.12
N LEU A 568 -35.70 -67.47 -17.93
CA LEU A 568 -36.39 -68.59 -17.27
C LEU A 568 -36.88 -68.50 -15.80
N ARG A 569 -38.23 -68.46 -15.71
CA ARG A 569 -39.16 -69.27 -14.89
C ARG A 569 -39.17 -69.20 -13.34
N SER A 570 -40.36 -68.76 -12.88
CA SER A 570 -41.32 -69.43 -11.97
C SER A 570 -41.14 -69.40 -10.44
N THR A 571 -42.26 -69.02 -9.79
CA THR A 571 -42.76 -69.36 -8.42
C THR A 571 -41.90 -68.87 -7.25
N GLY A 572 -42.40 -68.30 -6.16
CA GLY A 572 -43.73 -68.27 -5.56
C GLY A 572 -43.55 -68.36 -4.04
N GLU A 573 -44.39 -67.65 -3.27
CA GLU A 573 -44.62 -67.79 -1.81
C GLU A 573 -43.56 -67.22 -0.85
N ARG A 574 -43.84 -66.84 0.42
CA ARG A 574 -44.98 -66.38 1.25
C ARG A 574 -44.34 -66.08 2.63
N GLY A 575 -44.99 -65.24 3.45
CA GLY A 575 -44.84 -65.20 4.93
C GLY A 575 -44.18 -63.89 5.42
N ALA A 576 -44.83 -62.89 6.04
CA ALA A 576 -45.88 -62.78 7.06
C ALA A 576 -45.36 -62.78 8.54
N ILE A 577 -45.39 -61.57 9.15
CA ILE A 577 -45.93 -61.21 10.51
C ILE A 577 -45.02 -61.54 11.75
N PRO A 578 -45.01 -60.79 12.89
CA PRO A 578 -44.96 -59.34 13.14
C PRO A 578 -44.28 -58.91 14.51
N LEU A 579 -44.34 -57.60 14.82
CA LEU A 579 -44.54 -56.91 16.13
C LEU A 579 -43.72 -57.25 17.41
N GLY A 580 -43.23 -56.17 18.06
CA GLY A 580 -42.96 -56.12 19.50
C GLY A 580 -42.34 -54.79 19.96
N ALA A 581 -43.12 -53.97 20.67
CA ALA A 581 -42.73 -52.67 21.25
C ALA A 581 -42.27 -52.80 22.72
N CYS A 582 -41.39 -51.89 23.18
CA CYS A 582 -41.51 -51.16 24.46
C CYS A 582 -40.28 -50.25 24.75
N ASP A 583 -40.60 -49.00 25.09
CA ASP A 583 -39.83 -47.93 25.79
C ASP A 583 -39.66 -48.30 27.31
N PRO A 584 -39.12 -47.50 28.27
CA PRO A 584 -38.35 -46.25 28.24
C PRO A 584 -37.10 -46.13 29.18
N ARG A 585 -36.34 -45.05 28.93
CA ARG A 585 -35.61 -44.11 29.85
C ARG A 585 -34.86 -44.65 31.08
N THR A 586 -33.59 -44.24 31.23
CA THR A 586 -33.06 -43.69 32.49
C THR A 586 -31.70 -43.00 32.31
N ALA A 587 -31.59 -41.83 32.96
CA ALA A 587 -30.41 -41.09 33.44
C ALA A 587 -29.40 -40.51 32.44
#